data_AF-A0A3C1DSW7-F1
#
_entry.id   AF-A0A3C1DSW7-F1
#
_cell.length_a   1.000
_cell.length_b   1.000
_cell.length_c   1.000
_cell.angle_alpha   90.00
_cell.angle_beta   90.00
_cell.angle_gamma   90.00
#
_symmetry.space_group_name_H-M   'P 1'
#
loop_
_entity.id
_entity.type
_entity.pdbx_description
1 polymer ?
#
loop_
_entity_poly.entity_id
_entity_poly.type
_entity_poly.pdbx_seq_one_letter_code
_entity_poly.pdbx_strand_id
1 'polypeptide(L)' 'MNHWDVLIVGAGNAGLPCAIEAASLGLRTLLVEKDVRIGGCLHT' A
#
# COMPACT_ATOMS: atom_id res chain seq x y z
N MET A 1 10.73 -18.73 -2.23
CA MET A 1 9.44 -18.10 -1.83
C MET A 1 9.71 -16.63 -1.56
N ASN A 2 8.91 -15.70 -2.11
CA ASN A 2 9.03 -14.28 -1.76
C ASN A 2 8.38 -14.06 -0.38
N HIS A 3 9.18 -13.64 0.60
CA HIS A 3 8.68 -13.21 1.90
C HIS A 3 8.37 -11.70 1.85
N TRP A 4 7.27 -11.28 2.44
CA TRP A 4 6.91 -9.88 2.63
C TRP A 4 6.80 -9.64 4.13
N ASP A 5 7.34 -8.53 4.60
CA ASP A 5 7.31 -8.16 6.01
C ASP A 5 5.96 -7.51 6.37
N VAL A 6 5.35 -6.80 5.41
CA VAL A 6 4.06 -6.11 5.59
C VAL A 6 3.18 -6.28 4.35
N LEU A 7 1.92 -6.63 4.57
CA LEU A 7 0.86 -6.62 3.56
C LEU A 7 -0.16 -5.52 3.91
N ILE A 8 -0.43 -4.64 2.96
CA ILE A 8 -1.40 -3.55 3.08
C ILE A 8 -2.48 -3.75 2.02
N VAL A 9 -3.74 -3.74 2.46
CA VAL A 9 -4.91 -3.94 1.59
C VAL A 9 -5.67 -2.62 1.46
N GLY A 10 -5.74 -2.11 0.24
CA GLY A 10 -6.36 -0.84 -0.14
C GLY A 10 -5.33 0.27 -0.36
N ALA A 11 -5.30 0.87 -1.55
CA ALA A 11 -4.45 2.00 -1.92
C ALA A 11 -5.19 3.34 -1.81
N GLY A 12 -5.94 3.52 -0.72
CA GLY A 12 -6.66 4.76 -0.40
C GLY A 12 -5.83 5.76 0.40
N ASN A 13 -6.52 6.71 1.04
CA ASN A 13 -5.91 7.77 1.85
C ASN A 13 -4.97 7.26 2.96
N ALA A 14 -5.27 6.13 3.57
CA ALA A 14 -4.50 5.54 4.66
C ALA A 14 -3.46 4.53 4.15
N GLY A 15 -3.81 3.73 3.13
CA GLY A 15 -2.95 2.66 2.66
C GLY A 15 -1.71 3.14 1.91
N LEU A 16 -1.82 4.19 1.11
CA LEU A 16 -0.67 4.79 0.42
C LEU A 16 0.39 5.33 1.40
N PRO A 17 0.07 6.22 2.37
CA PRO A 17 1.07 6.69 3.32
C PRO A 17 1.59 5.57 4.23
N CYS A 18 0.75 4.59 4.60
CA CYS A 18 1.20 3.41 5.34
C CYS A 18 2.25 2.60 4.55
N ALA A 19 2.03 2.40 3.24
CA ALA A 19 2.98 1.68 2.40
C ALA A 19 4.29 2.45 2.18
N ILE A 20 4.20 3.77 2.01
CA ILE A 20 5.36 4.65 1.91
C ILE A 20 6.20 4.57 3.18
N GLU A 21 5.57 4.63 4.35
CA GLU A 21 6.29 4.58 5.63
C GLU A 21 6.84 3.19 5.94
N ALA A 22 6.10 2.12 5.66
CA ALA A 22 6.61 0.76 5.81
C ALA A 22 7.86 0.53 4.92
N ALA A 23 7.81 1.01 3.68
CA ALA A 23 8.96 0.96 2.77
C ALA A 23 10.12 1.86 3.23
N SER A 24 9.85 3.05 3.80
CA SER A 24 10.88 3.97 4.31
C SER A 24 11.66 3.37 5.48
N LEU A 25 11.01 2.53 6.29
CA LEU A 25 11.60 1.74 7.38
C LEU A 25 12.38 0.50 6.89
N GLY A 26 12.45 0.28 5.58
CA GLY A 26 13.17 -0.85 4.97
C GLY A 26 12.40 -2.16 4.96
N LEU A 27 11.10 -2.15 5.26
CA LEU A 27 10.26 -3.35 5.24
C LEU A 27 9.89 -3.70 3.81
N ARG A 28 10.00 -4.99 3.47
CA ARG A 28 9.54 -5.53 2.21
C ARG A 28 8.02 -5.52 2.17
N THR A 29 7.47 -4.45 1.58
CA THR A 29 6.05 -4.09 1.66
C THR A 29 5.30 -4.49 0.39
N LEU A 30 4.15 -5.15 0.55
CA LEU A 30 3.20 -5.45 -0.52
C LEU A 30 1.92 -4.63 -0.31
N LEU A 31 1.58 -3.77 -1.26
CA LEU A 31 0.31 -3.04 -1.31
C LEU A 31 -0.58 -3.70 -2.38
N VAL A 32 -1.83 -4.00 -2.03
CA VAL A 32 -2.82 -4.57 -2.96
C VAL A 32 -4.06 -3.70 -3.00
N GLU A 33 -4.50 -3.32 -4.19
CA GLU A 33 -5.74 -2.58 -4.45
C GLU A 33 -6.62 -3.41 -5.38
N LYS A 34 -7.94 -3.38 -5.13
CA LYS A 34 -8.94 -4.04 -5.96
C LYS A 34 -9.17 -3.27 -7.26
N ASP A 35 -9.19 -1.95 -7.19
CA ASP A 35 -9.41 -1.08 -8.34
C ASP A 35 -8.13 -0.93 -9.19
N VAL A 36 -8.33 -0.61 -10.47
CA VAL A 36 -7.25 -0.25 -11.39
C VAL A 36 -6.69 1.14 -11.04
N ARG A 37 -7.54 2.05 -10.53
CA ARG A 37 -7.14 3.40 -10.11
C ARG A 37 -6.94 3.46 -8.60
N ILE A 38 -5.71 3.68 -8.17
CA ILE A 38 -5.38 3.97 -6.76
C ILE A 38 -5.97 5.32 -6.31
N GLY A 39 -6.05 5.54 -5.00
CA GLY A 39 -6.49 6.79 -4.39
C GLY A 39 -7.78 6.67 -3.56
N GLY A 40 -8.51 5.56 -3.65
CA GLY A 40 -9.77 5.38 -2.92
C GLY A 40 -10.73 6.55 -3.14
N CYS A 41 -11.16 7.22 -2.07
CA CYS A 41 -12.08 8.37 -2.14
C CYS A 41 -11.45 9.70 -2.62
N LEU A 42 -10.18 9.72 -3.06
CA LEU A 42 -9.48 10.93 -3.51
C LEU A 42 -9.52 11.15 -5.03
N HIS A 43 -10.44 10.48 -5.72
CA HIS A 43 -10.61 10.68 -7.15
C HIS A 43 -11.16 12.08 -7.43
N THR A 44 -10.39 12.87 -8.19
CA THR A 44 -10.86 14.05 -8.92
C THR A 44 -11.35 13.65 -10.31
#